data_AF-A0A956B4C8-F1
#
_entry.id   AF-A0A956B4C8-F1
#
_cell.length_a   1.000
_cell.length_b   1.000
_cell.length_c   1.000
_cell.angle_alpha   90.00
_cell.angle_beta   90.00
_cell.angle_gamma   90.00
#
_symmetry.space_group_name_H-M   'P 1'
#
loop_
_entity.id
_entity.type
_entity.pdbx_description
1 polymer ?
#
loop_
_entity_poly.entity_id
_entity_poly.type
_entity_poly.pdbx_seq_one_letter_code
_entity_poly.pdbx_strand_id
1 'polypeptide(L)'
;MSSHPRHLPHLLAACASVWAAACAGPVEVEQCPAGTAREGIRCVPTENLPIPPLPDAGPARDAGVSADGGVASDGGVTPDGGVTPDAGQPATIALPFWVDEHFAMSGFFPGPPAAVTVTEDCTEAGTDPASVCRRIVLAPNGGTFAGFFFQAPANNWGGEPGAAVAPGAVRIRFRAWADGAGVSAKFGAGIDNDEPFEDGWHVETAAMVLPTTPTELSVDISQITYDRVVGGFLWVLETPDGSTPKTFFLDNVRWE
;
A
#
# COMPACT_ATOMS: atom_id res chain seq x y z
N MET A 1 -53.14 -62.40 -22.57
CA MET A 1 -52.63 -61.02 -22.78
C MET A 1 -51.89 -60.64 -21.50
N SER A 2 -50.64 -61.08 -21.31
CA SER A 2 -49.40 -60.44 -21.80
C SER A 2 -49.26 -59.02 -21.23
N SER A 3 -48.25 -58.61 -20.46
CA SER A 3 -46.92 -59.15 -20.13
C SER A 3 -46.31 -58.29 -19.03
N HIS A 4 -45.50 -58.88 -18.12
CA HIS A 4 -44.54 -58.17 -17.27
C HIS A 4 -43.47 -57.42 -18.09
N PRO A 5 -42.76 -56.45 -17.48
CA PRO A 5 -41.33 -56.67 -17.19
C PRO A 5 -40.94 -56.25 -15.75
N ARG A 6 -40.20 -57.06 -14.97
CA ARG A 6 -38.74 -57.35 -14.94
C ARG A 6 -37.89 -56.35 -14.13
N HIS A 7 -37.58 -56.78 -12.90
CA HIS A 7 -36.28 -56.86 -12.20
C HIS A 7 -35.00 -56.20 -12.77
N LEU A 8 -34.35 -55.44 -11.87
CA LEU A 8 -32.92 -55.46 -11.45
C LEU A 8 -31.83 -54.88 -12.40
N PRO A 9 -30.58 -54.64 -11.93
CA PRO A 9 -29.93 -53.33 -11.91
C PRO A 9 -28.61 -53.28 -12.72
N HIS A 10 -28.13 -52.07 -13.03
CA HIS A 10 -26.74 -51.88 -13.49
C HIS A 10 -26.15 -50.67 -12.73
N LEU A 11 -25.21 -50.88 -11.81
CA LEU A 11 -23.76 -51.03 -12.04
C LEU A 11 -23.11 -49.81 -12.69
N LEU A 12 -22.49 -49.00 -11.82
CA LEU A 12 -21.15 -48.42 -11.92
C LEU A 12 -20.43 -48.51 -13.28
N ALA A 13 -20.14 -47.34 -13.85
CA ALA A 13 -18.88 -47.02 -14.53
C ALA A 13 -18.69 -45.49 -14.38
N ALA A 14 -17.84 -45.01 -13.47
CA ALA A 14 -16.41 -44.80 -13.70
C ALA A 14 -16.13 -43.87 -14.89
N CYS A 15 -16.09 -42.57 -14.63
CA CYS A 15 -15.11 -41.68 -15.27
C CYS A 15 -14.11 -41.27 -14.19
N ALA A 16 -13.10 -42.11 -14.01
CA ALA A 16 -11.84 -41.72 -13.43
C ALA A 16 -10.97 -41.16 -14.55
N SER A 17 -10.55 -39.90 -14.41
CA SER A 17 -9.39 -39.30 -15.05
C SER A 17 -9.11 -38.03 -14.25
N VAL A 18 -8.44 -38.14 -13.10
CA VAL A 18 -6.99 -37.92 -12.97
C VAL A 18 -6.58 -36.63 -13.64
N TRP A 19 -6.66 -35.51 -12.91
CA TRP A 19 -5.58 -34.53 -12.91
C TRP A 19 -5.14 -34.36 -11.46
N ALA A 20 -3.86 -34.67 -11.25
CA ALA A 20 -3.16 -34.51 -10.01
C ALA A 20 -2.99 -33.02 -9.69
N ALA A 21 -3.03 -32.73 -8.39
CA ALA A 21 -2.29 -31.70 -7.68
C ALA A 21 -1.81 -30.47 -8.50
N ALA A 22 -2.44 -29.33 -8.21
CA ALA A 22 -1.66 -28.15 -7.85
C ALA A 22 -2.38 -27.50 -6.67
N CYS A 23 -2.00 -27.91 -5.45
CA CYS A 23 -2.06 -26.97 -4.33
C CYS A 23 -1.07 -25.86 -4.71
N ALA A 24 -1.56 -24.80 -5.34
CA ALA A 24 -0.83 -23.56 -5.40
C ALA A 24 -0.80 -23.04 -3.96
N GLY A 25 0.36 -23.18 -3.33
CA GLY A 25 0.65 -22.57 -2.04
C GLY A 25 0.51 -21.04 -2.11
N PRO A 26 0.74 -20.34 -0.99
CA PRO A 26 0.76 -18.89 -0.98
C PRO A 26 1.71 -18.39 -2.07
N VAL A 27 1.26 -17.42 -2.86
CA VAL A 27 2.11 -16.71 -3.82
C VAL A 27 3.12 -15.92 -2.99
N GLU A 28 4.28 -16.51 -2.77
CA GLU A 28 5.45 -15.83 -2.27
C GLU A 28 5.93 -14.89 -3.39
N VAL A 29 5.88 -13.58 -3.14
CA VAL A 29 6.50 -12.58 -4.01
C VAL A 29 8.00 -12.68 -3.77
N GLU A 30 8.62 -13.72 -4.32
CA GLU A 30 9.93 -14.15 -3.84
C GLU A 30 11.08 -13.61 -4.69
N GLN A 31 11.77 -12.65 -4.08
CA GLN A 31 13.17 -12.26 -4.26
C GLN A 31 13.57 -11.64 -5.61
N CYS A 32 14.16 -10.45 -5.50
CA CYS A 32 14.80 -9.76 -6.61
C CYS A 32 15.99 -10.57 -7.18
N PRO A 33 16.22 -10.55 -8.51
CA PRO A 33 17.37 -11.21 -9.13
C PRO A 33 18.72 -10.82 -8.50
N ALA A 34 19.70 -11.73 -8.57
CA ALA A 34 21.05 -11.45 -8.06
C ALA A 34 21.62 -10.15 -8.64
N GLY A 35 22.05 -9.22 -7.78
CA GLY A 35 22.50 -7.87 -8.16
C GLY A 35 21.42 -6.79 -8.10
N THR A 36 20.22 -7.11 -7.60
CA THR A 36 19.15 -6.14 -7.36
C THR A 36 18.58 -6.28 -5.94
N ALA A 37 18.10 -5.19 -5.35
CA ALA A 37 17.39 -5.17 -4.07
C ALA A 37 16.00 -4.57 -4.22
N ARG A 38 15.15 -4.82 -3.24
CA ARG A 38 13.75 -4.38 -3.25
C ARG A 38 13.63 -2.93 -2.78
N GLU A 39 13.06 -2.09 -3.62
CA GLU A 39 12.62 -0.73 -3.29
C GLU A 39 11.11 -0.64 -3.61
N GLY A 40 10.28 -0.72 -2.57
CA GLY A 40 8.83 -0.85 -2.72
C GLY A 40 8.40 -2.12 -3.47
N ILE A 41 7.83 -1.96 -4.67
CA ILE A 41 7.41 -3.07 -5.54
C ILE A 41 8.40 -3.35 -6.69
N ARG A 42 9.49 -2.58 -6.80
CA ARG A 42 10.47 -2.70 -7.88
C ARG A 42 11.77 -3.34 -7.37
N CYS A 43 12.47 -4.02 -8.27
CA CYS A 43 13.84 -4.46 -8.04
C CYS A 43 14.79 -3.45 -8.69
N VAL A 44 15.65 -2.82 -7.88
CA VAL A 44 16.62 -1.82 -8.33
C VAL A 44 18.05 -2.38 -8.25
N PRO A 45 18.97 -2.03 -9.16
CA PRO A 45 20.37 -2.44 -9.07
C PRO A 45 20.99 -2.05 -7.72
N THR A 46 21.69 -2.98 -7.06
CA THR A 46 22.33 -2.73 -5.75
C THR A 46 23.34 -1.59 -5.77
N GLU A 47 23.88 -1.24 -6.94
CA GLU A 47 24.80 -0.10 -7.14
C GLU A 47 24.13 1.28 -7.01
N ASN A 48 22.79 1.33 -7.06
CA ASN A 48 22.00 2.56 -6.92
C ASN A 48 21.35 2.70 -5.53
N LEU A 49 21.62 1.77 -4.60
CA LEU A 49 21.12 1.89 -3.23
C LEU A 49 22.01 2.87 -2.43
N PRO A 50 21.42 3.72 -1.58
CA PRO A 50 22.18 4.45 -0.58
C PRO A 50 22.96 3.45 0.29
N ILE A 51 24.26 3.67 0.44
CA ILE A 51 25.10 2.86 1.33
C ILE A 51 24.51 3.01 2.75
N PRO A 52 24.03 1.94 3.40
CA PRO A 52 23.56 2.04 4.77
C PRO A 52 24.74 2.49 5.65
N PRO A 53 24.52 3.41 6.61
CA PRO A 53 25.57 3.77 7.55
C PRO A 53 26.05 2.51 8.26
N LEU A 54 27.38 2.32 8.28
CA LEU A 54 28.03 1.24 9.02
C LEU A 54 27.51 1.25 10.46
N PRO A 55 27.13 0.10 11.04
CA PRO A 55 26.83 0.05 12.45
C PRO A 55 28.10 0.40 13.21
N ASP A 56 28.07 1.51 13.93
CA ASP A 56 29.15 1.92 14.82
C ASP A 56 29.47 0.75 15.76
N ALA A 57 30.71 0.29 15.68
CA ALA A 57 31.26 -0.62 16.66
C ALA A 57 31.15 0.07 18.02
N GLY A 58 30.19 -0.39 18.83
CA GLY A 58 30.01 0.09 20.19
C GLY A 58 31.35 0.02 20.96
N PRO A 59 31.59 0.96 21.88
CA PRO A 59 32.87 1.05 22.55
C PRO A 59 33.14 -0.25 23.32
N ALA A 60 34.35 -0.78 23.11
CA ALA A 60 34.87 -1.91 23.86
C ALA A 60 34.76 -1.62 25.36
N ARG A 61 34.26 -2.60 26.11
CA ARG A 61 34.24 -2.58 27.58
C ARG A 61 35.67 -2.72 28.08
N ASP A 62 36.30 -1.62 28.46
CA ASP A 62 37.48 -1.66 29.33
C ASP A 62 37.02 -1.81 30.78
N ALA A 63 37.18 -3.03 31.29
CA ALA A 63 37.18 -3.30 32.72
C ALA A 63 38.61 -3.05 33.24
N GLY A 64 38.77 -2.06 34.12
CA GLY A 64 40.04 -1.85 34.80
C GLY A 64 40.12 -0.53 35.56
N VAL A 65 39.48 -0.46 36.73
CA VAL A 65 39.74 0.59 37.73
C VAL A 65 41.06 0.29 38.43
N SER A 66 41.99 1.25 38.44
CA SER A 66 42.81 1.56 39.62
C SER A 66 43.36 2.99 39.52
N ALA A 67 43.32 3.69 40.66
CA ALA A 67 43.66 5.10 40.86
C ALA A 67 45.18 5.37 40.84
N ASP A 68 45.57 6.63 40.53
CA ASP A 68 46.22 7.54 41.49
C ASP A 68 46.67 8.88 40.85
N GLY A 69 46.28 9.99 41.49
CA GLY A 69 47.08 11.19 41.76
C GLY A 69 47.61 12.08 40.61
N GLY A 70 47.14 13.33 40.55
CA GLY A 70 47.90 14.43 39.93
C GLY A 70 47.08 15.70 39.64
N VAL A 71 47.35 16.77 40.39
CA VAL A 71 46.73 18.10 40.28
C VAL A 71 47.49 18.96 39.26
N ALA A 72 46.79 19.67 38.36
CA ALA A 72 47.23 20.97 37.83
C ALA A 72 46.06 21.71 37.15
N SER A 73 45.98 23.01 37.44
CA SER A 73 44.99 23.98 37.01
C SER A 73 45.16 24.44 35.56
N ASP A 74 44.05 24.92 34.98
CA ASP A 74 43.87 26.21 34.29
C ASP A 74 43.22 26.22 32.89
N GLY A 75 42.31 27.18 32.73
CA GLY A 75 42.08 27.95 31.50
C GLY A 75 41.45 27.27 30.28
N GLY A 76 40.13 27.45 30.08
CA GLY A 76 39.56 27.32 28.74
C GLY A 76 38.04 27.28 28.68
N VAL A 77 37.38 28.41 28.89
CA VAL A 77 36.01 28.60 28.40
C VAL A 77 36.10 28.72 26.88
N THR A 78 35.68 27.68 26.15
CA THR A 78 35.41 27.80 24.71
C THR A 78 33.95 28.18 24.49
N PRO A 79 33.63 29.06 23.51
CA PRO A 79 32.28 29.55 23.27
C PRO A 79 31.37 28.45 22.71
N ASP A 80 30.08 28.54 23.07
CA ASP A 80 28.97 27.79 22.48
C ASP A 80 29.04 27.83 20.94
N GLY A 81 29.46 26.72 20.36
CA GLY A 81 29.71 26.60 18.93
C GLY A 81 29.07 25.33 18.39
N GLY A 82 27.86 25.50 17.85
CA GLY A 82 27.22 24.52 16.99
C GLY A 82 26.24 23.61 17.70
N VAL A 83 24.98 24.02 17.72
CA VAL A 83 23.88 23.04 17.61
C VAL A 83 24.15 22.27 16.32
N THR A 84 24.67 21.06 16.47
CA THR A 84 24.61 20.03 15.44
C THR A 84 23.13 19.88 15.05
N PRO A 85 22.77 19.92 13.75
CA PRO A 85 21.44 19.52 13.34
C PRO A 85 21.17 18.13 13.89
N ASP A 86 20.07 18.00 14.62
CA ASP A 86 19.65 16.76 15.22
C ASP A 86 19.62 15.65 14.15
N ALA A 87 20.48 14.66 14.31
CA ALA A 87 20.52 13.52 13.44
C ALA A 87 19.29 12.66 13.76
N GLY A 88 18.31 12.64 12.85
CA GLY A 88 17.34 11.53 12.83
C GLY A 88 15.84 11.89 12.79
N GLN A 89 15.43 13.12 12.48
CA GLN A 89 14.03 13.34 12.14
C GLN A 89 13.74 12.82 10.72
N PRO A 90 12.75 11.93 10.53
CA PRO A 90 12.35 11.52 9.19
C PRO A 90 11.92 12.76 8.41
N ALA A 91 12.45 12.91 7.19
CA ALA A 91 12.17 14.05 6.34
C ALA A 91 10.66 14.19 6.15
N THR A 92 10.13 15.38 6.44
CA THR A 92 8.72 15.70 6.22
C THR A 92 8.45 15.83 4.72
N ILE A 93 7.44 15.12 4.22
CA ILE A 93 7.01 15.19 2.82
C ILE A 93 6.38 16.56 2.57
N ALA A 94 6.91 17.29 1.59
CA ALA A 94 6.41 18.60 1.19
C ALA A 94 5.17 18.48 0.28
N LEU A 95 4.26 19.46 0.35
CA LEU A 95 3.11 19.56 -0.54
C LEU A 95 3.43 20.40 -1.78
N PRO A 96 2.80 20.11 -2.93
CA PRO A 96 2.01 18.89 -3.21
C PRO A 96 2.91 17.69 -3.53
N PHE A 97 2.45 16.47 -3.24
CA PHE A 97 3.20 15.23 -3.53
C PHE A 97 2.31 14.16 -4.15
N TRP A 98 2.92 13.22 -4.88
CA TRP A 98 2.24 12.05 -5.42
C TRP A 98 2.22 10.92 -4.40
N VAL A 99 1.06 10.29 -4.23
CA VAL A 99 0.89 9.22 -3.24
C VAL A 99 1.86 8.06 -3.53
N ASP A 100 2.11 7.78 -4.81
CA ASP A 100 2.95 6.68 -5.26
C ASP A 100 4.44 6.82 -4.91
N GLU A 101 4.91 8.02 -4.60
CA GLU A 101 6.31 8.27 -4.20
C GLU A 101 6.55 7.92 -2.72
N HIS A 102 5.48 7.83 -1.92
CA HIS A 102 5.60 7.79 -0.46
C HIS A 102 4.75 6.69 0.20
N PHE A 103 3.72 6.20 -0.48
CA PHE A 103 2.77 5.22 0.03
C PHE A 103 2.66 4.02 -0.91
N ALA A 104 2.78 2.82 -0.36
CA ALA A 104 2.65 1.57 -1.11
C ALA A 104 1.19 1.09 -1.12
N MET A 105 0.63 0.81 -2.31
CA MET A 105 -0.66 0.14 -2.43
C MET A 105 -0.56 -1.31 -1.92
N SER A 106 -0.81 -1.49 -0.62
CA SER A 106 -0.46 -2.73 0.09
C SER A 106 -1.52 -3.15 1.11
N GLY A 107 -2.42 -2.23 1.49
CA GLY A 107 -3.48 -2.52 2.45
C GLY A 107 -4.70 -3.10 1.77
N PHE A 108 -4.64 -4.34 1.28
CA PHE A 108 -5.81 -5.03 0.75
C PHE A 108 -6.80 -5.34 1.89
N PHE A 109 -8.08 -5.00 1.71
CA PHE A 109 -9.13 -5.26 2.70
C PHE A 109 -10.42 -5.75 2.01
N PRO A 110 -11.38 -6.35 2.75
CA PRO A 110 -12.30 -7.36 2.22
C PRO A 110 -13.14 -6.89 1.01
N GLY A 111 -13.74 -7.76 0.20
CA GLY A 111 -14.38 -9.05 0.54
C GLY A 111 -13.79 -10.28 -0.14
N PRO A 112 -13.09 -11.16 0.60
CA PRO A 112 -12.86 -12.53 0.15
C PRO A 112 -14.21 -13.15 -0.25
N PRO A 113 -14.28 -13.86 -1.39
CA PRO A 113 -13.16 -14.44 -2.15
C PRO A 113 -12.61 -13.56 -3.29
N ALA A 114 -12.88 -12.25 -3.28
CA ALA A 114 -12.49 -11.36 -4.36
C ALA A 114 -10.97 -11.39 -4.64
N ALA A 115 -10.63 -11.41 -5.92
CA ALA A 115 -9.27 -11.27 -6.40
C ALA A 115 -9.13 -9.95 -7.17
N VAL A 116 -8.04 -9.25 -6.93
CA VAL A 116 -7.70 -8.00 -7.63
C VAL A 116 -6.43 -8.21 -8.42
N THR A 117 -6.46 -7.83 -9.70
CA THR A 117 -5.27 -7.74 -10.55
C THR A 117 -5.00 -6.28 -10.86
N VAL A 118 -3.74 -5.86 -10.72
CA VAL A 118 -3.31 -4.49 -11.00
C VAL A 118 -2.19 -4.53 -12.03
N THR A 119 -2.32 -3.73 -13.08
CA THR A 119 -1.32 -3.58 -14.15
C THR A 119 -1.10 -2.09 -14.44
N GLU A 120 0.10 -1.72 -14.89
CA GLU A 120 0.46 -0.33 -15.25
C GLU A 120 0.36 -0.10 -16.77
N ASP A 121 -0.68 -0.64 -17.41
CA ASP A 121 -0.88 -0.68 -18.87
C ASP A 121 -1.98 0.28 -19.35
N CYS A 122 -2.06 1.48 -18.78
CA CYS A 122 -2.98 2.51 -19.24
C CYS A 122 -2.56 3.16 -20.56
N THR A 123 -3.49 3.24 -21.51
CA THR A 123 -3.29 4.02 -22.75
C THR A 123 -3.56 5.52 -22.58
N GLU A 124 -4.25 5.91 -21.51
CA GLU A 124 -4.70 7.29 -21.25
C GLU A 124 -3.93 7.95 -20.07
N ALA A 125 -2.75 7.42 -19.77
CA ALA A 125 -1.86 7.96 -18.75
C ALA A 125 -1.57 9.46 -19.01
N GLY A 126 -1.41 10.21 -17.92
CA GLY A 126 -1.09 11.63 -18.01
C GLY A 126 0.31 11.89 -18.57
N THR A 127 0.62 13.16 -18.78
CA THR A 127 1.98 13.59 -19.13
C THR A 127 2.88 13.78 -17.91
N ASP A 128 2.33 13.61 -16.70
CA ASP A 128 3.07 13.81 -15.47
C ASP A 128 3.95 12.58 -15.17
N PRO A 129 5.29 12.73 -15.12
CA PRO A 129 6.18 11.60 -14.96
C PRO A 129 6.13 10.94 -13.57
N ALA A 130 5.59 11.62 -12.54
CA ALA A 130 5.41 11.05 -11.20
C ALA A 130 4.06 10.33 -11.03
N SER A 131 3.18 10.43 -12.03
CA SER A 131 1.87 9.79 -12.05
C SER A 131 1.99 8.31 -12.41
N VAL A 132 1.46 7.41 -11.58
CA VAL A 132 1.38 5.98 -11.90
C VAL A 132 -0.04 5.61 -12.29
N CYS A 133 -0.27 5.40 -13.59
CA CYS A 133 -1.56 4.95 -14.07
C CYS A 133 -1.70 3.44 -13.92
N ARG A 134 -2.82 3.02 -13.35
CA ARG A 134 -3.14 1.61 -13.06
C ARG A 134 -4.45 1.20 -13.69
N ARG A 135 -4.47 0.05 -14.35
CA ARG A 135 -5.66 -0.73 -14.64
C ARG A 135 -5.90 -1.69 -13.48
N ILE A 136 -7.09 -1.66 -12.90
CA ILE A 136 -7.47 -2.46 -11.74
C ILE A 136 -8.67 -3.32 -12.14
N VAL A 137 -8.47 -4.64 -12.11
CA VAL A 137 -9.50 -5.64 -12.43
C VAL A 137 -9.90 -6.38 -11.16
N LEU A 138 -11.16 -6.22 -10.74
CA LEU A 138 -11.77 -6.94 -9.64
C LEU A 138 -12.54 -8.15 -10.19
N ALA A 139 -12.10 -9.35 -9.83
CA ALA A 139 -12.86 -10.59 -9.96
C ALA A 139 -13.56 -10.85 -8.61
N PRO A 140 -14.90 -10.69 -8.50
CA PRO A 140 -15.56 -10.63 -7.19
C PRO A 140 -15.60 -11.99 -6.46
N ASN A 141 -15.72 -13.09 -7.20
CA ASN A 141 -15.74 -14.48 -6.67
C ASN A 141 -16.70 -14.71 -5.49
N GLY A 142 -17.82 -13.97 -5.41
CA GLY A 142 -18.78 -14.01 -4.31
C GLY A 142 -18.67 -12.82 -3.32
N GLY A 143 -17.59 -12.04 -3.39
CA GLY A 143 -17.40 -10.82 -2.63
C GLY A 143 -18.17 -9.64 -3.22
N THR A 144 -18.76 -8.79 -2.36
CA THR A 144 -19.58 -7.65 -2.79
C THR A 144 -18.80 -6.33 -2.90
N PHE A 145 -17.52 -6.34 -2.54
CA PHE A 145 -16.60 -5.22 -2.67
C PHE A 145 -15.15 -5.71 -2.59
N ALA A 146 -14.21 -4.85 -2.97
CA ALA A 146 -12.79 -4.99 -2.63
C ALA A 146 -12.18 -3.60 -2.53
N GLY A 147 -11.14 -3.45 -1.71
CA GLY A 147 -10.45 -2.17 -1.56
C GLY A 147 -8.96 -2.33 -1.30
N PHE A 148 -8.23 -1.25 -1.54
CA PHE A 148 -6.84 -1.10 -1.15
C PHE A 148 -6.62 0.24 -0.47
N PHE A 149 -5.81 0.23 0.58
CA PHE A 149 -5.11 1.40 1.08
C PHE A 149 -3.71 1.51 0.45
N PHE A 150 -3.33 2.75 0.19
CA PHE A 150 -1.95 3.19 -0.02
C PHE A 150 -1.38 3.55 1.35
N GLN A 151 -0.43 2.73 1.81
CA GLN A 151 0.05 2.76 3.19
C GLN A 151 1.52 3.15 3.30
N ALA A 152 1.86 3.87 4.36
CA ALA A 152 3.22 4.14 4.77
C ALA A 152 3.44 3.73 6.24
N PRO A 153 4.41 2.85 6.55
CA PRO A 153 5.05 1.89 5.63
C PRO A 153 4.05 0.94 4.95
N ALA A 154 4.53 0.11 4.03
CA ALA A 154 3.69 -0.89 3.38
C ALA A 154 3.08 -1.88 4.40
N ASN A 155 1.80 -2.23 4.22
CA ASN A 155 1.03 -3.09 5.13
C ASN A 155 0.89 -2.54 6.57
N ASN A 156 1.06 -1.22 6.76
CA ASN A 156 0.85 -0.58 8.04
C ASN A 156 -0.63 -0.29 8.27
N TRP A 157 -1.23 -0.98 9.24
CA TRP A 157 -2.61 -0.80 9.68
C TRP A 157 -2.72 0.03 10.96
N GLY A 158 -1.76 0.93 11.21
CA GLY A 158 -1.69 1.74 12.44
C GLY A 158 -0.81 1.11 13.54
N GLY A 159 -0.13 0.01 13.24
CA GLY A 159 0.81 -0.63 14.17
C GLY A 159 2.18 0.06 14.25
N GLU A 160 2.50 0.91 13.28
CA GLU A 160 3.76 1.66 13.19
C GLU A 160 3.51 3.13 12.82
N PRO A 161 4.42 4.07 13.17
CA PRO A 161 4.29 5.47 12.76
C PRO A 161 4.16 5.64 11.25
N GLY A 162 3.18 6.43 10.81
CA GLY A 162 3.02 6.84 9.41
C GLY A 162 4.09 7.81 8.90
N ALA A 163 3.99 8.15 7.61
CA ALA A 163 4.86 9.13 6.97
C ALA A 163 4.60 10.53 7.52
N ALA A 164 5.66 11.30 7.82
CA ALA A 164 5.52 12.69 8.24
C ALA A 164 5.14 13.56 7.03
N VAL A 165 3.98 14.20 7.06
CA VAL A 165 3.46 15.00 5.94
C VAL A 165 3.32 16.46 6.37
N ALA A 166 3.78 17.40 5.54
CA ALA A 166 3.62 18.82 5.82
C ALA A 166 2.12 19.19 5.90
N PRO A 167 1.70 20.02 6.86
CA PRO A 167 0.31 20.44 6.97
C PRO A 167 -0.10 21.32 5.78
N GLY A 168 -1.41 21.40 5.53
CA GLY A 168 -1.99 22.39 4.61
C GLY A 168 -2.62 21.83 3.34
N ALA A 169 -2.59 20.51 3.13
CA ALA A 169 -3.36 19.88 2.07
C ALA A 169 -4.84 20.02 2.40
N VAL A 170 -5.62 20.40 1.40
CA VAL A 170 -7.08 20.57 1.51
C VAL A 170 -7.82 19.54 0.68
N ARG A 171 -7.12 18.83 -0.22
CA ARG A 171 -7.72 17.78 -1.04
C ARG A 171 -6.70 16.78 -1.56
N ILE A 172 -7.19 15.59 -1.90
CA ILE A 172 -6.46 14.59 -2.67
C ILE A 172 -7.07 14.56 -4.06
N ARG A 173 -6.31 14.95 -5.07
CA ARG A 173 -6.73 14.96 -6.48
C ARG A 173 -6.29 13.68 -7.18
N PHE A 174 -7.10 13.16 -8.09
CA PHE A 174 -6.79 11.97 -8.86
C PHE A 174 -7.65 11.93 -10.12
N ARG A 175 -7.34 11.01 -11.03
CA ARG A 175 -8.21 10.64 -12.14
C ARG A 175 -8.70 9.22 -11.96
N ALA A 176 -9.99 8.99 -12.19
CA ALA A 176 -10.54 7.65 -12.24
C ALA A 176 -11.62 7.55 -13.32
N TRP A 177 -11.67 6.38 -13.95
CA TRP A 177 -12.66 6.03 -14.98
C TRP A 177 -12.79 4.52 -15.09
N ALA A 178 -13.82 4.04 -15.79
CA ALA A 178 -14.13 2.63 -15.92
C ALA A 178 -14.07 2.14 -17.37
N ASP A 179 -13.78 0.85 -17.54
CA ASP A 179 -13.83 0.13 -18.83
C ASP A 179 -15.29 -0.16 -19.28
N GLY A 180 -16.28 0.41 -18.59
CA GLY A 180 -17.70 0.20 -18.84
C GLY A 180 -18.60 0.97 -17.87
N ALA A 181 -19.88 1.03 -18.19
CA ALA A 181 -20.87 1.73 -17.35
C ALA A 181 -21.19 0.93 -16.07
N GLY A 182 -21.65 1.64 -15.03
CA GLY A 182 -22.16 1.02 -13.80
C GLY A 182 -21.07 0.41 -12.91
N VAL A 183 -19.84 0.90 -13.03
CA VAL A 183 -18.78 0.65 -12.04
C VAL A 183 -18.92 1.68 -10.94
N SER A 184 -19.21 1.23 -9.71
CA SER A 184 -19.38 2.09 -8.53
C SER A 184 -18.13 2.00 -7.66
N ALA A 185 -17.58 3.14 -7.28
CA ALA A 185 -16.40 3.22 -6.44
C ALA A 185 -16.51 4.32 -5.39
N LYS A 186 -15.70 4.19 -4.34
CA LYS A 186 -15.45 5.21 -3.33
C LYS A 186 -13.96 5.46 -3.21
N PHE A 187 -13.61 6.65 -2.76
CA PHE A 187 -12.23 7.08 -2.58
C PHE A 187 -12.07 7.82 -1.26
N GLY A 188 -10.89 7.79 -0.69
CA GLY A 188 -10.69 8.32 0.65
C GLY A 188 -9.24 8.33 1.10
N ALA A 189 -9.05 8.55 2.38
CA ALA A 189 -7.77 8.46 3.08
C ALA A 189 -8.03 8.31 4.59
N GLY A 190 -6.99 7.96 5.33
CA GLY A 190 -7.04 7.81 6.78
C GLY A 190 -7.44 6.42 7.23
N ILE A 191 -6.71 5.87 8.20
CA ILE A 191 -7.03 4.64 8.94
C ILE A 191 -7.48 5.02 10.36
N ASP A 192 -8.64 4.48 10.75
CA ASP A 192 -9.29 4.70 12.05
C ASP A 192 -9.80 3.32 12.54
N ASN A 193 -8.99 2.65 13.35
CA ASN A 193 -9.14 1.26 13.80
C ASN A 193 -8.65 0.97 15.24
N ASP A 194 -8.51 1.98 16.08
CA ASP A 194 -8.03 1.98 17.47
C ASP A 194 -6.57 1.53 17.68
N GLU A 195 -5.75 1.45 16.62
CA GLU A 195 -4.33 1.08 16.73
C GLU A 195 -3.46 2.27 17.19
N PRO A 196 -2.33 2.07 17.89
CA PRO A 196 -1.58 3.16 18.54
C PRO A 196 -1.03 4.25 17.60
N PHE A 197 -0.84 3.92 16.32
CA PHE A 197 -0.35 4.83 15.29
C PHE A 197 -1.34 4.95 14.13
N GLU A 198 -2.63 4.69 14.37
CA GLU A 198 -3.68 5.05 13.42
C GLU A 198 -3.66 6.56 13.10
N ASP A 199 -4.38 6.94 12.03
CA ASP A 199 -4.50 8.35 11.65
C ASP A 199 -5.44 9.11 12.60
N GLY A 200 -6.38 8.40 13.24
CA GLY A 200 -7.40 8.98 14.13
C GLY A 200 -8.49 9.75 13.37
N TRP A 201 -8.52 9.57 12.04
CA TRP A 201 -9.51 10.11 11.14
C TRP A 201 -9.64 9.20 9.92
N HIS A 202 -10.83 9.23 9.32
CA HIS A 202 -11.12 8.54 8.09
C HIS A 202 -12.08 9.39 7.26
N VAL A 203 -11.73 9.62 6.00
CA VAL A 203 -12.62 10.29 5.04
C VAL A 203 -12.84 9.38 3.84
N GLU A 204 -14.08 9.35 3.38
CA GLU A 204 -14.49 8.58 2.21
C GLU A 204 -15.56 9.36 1.44
N THR A 205 -15.48 9.38 0.11
CA THR A 205 -16.55 9.91 -0.74
C THR A 205 -17.79 9.04 -0.63
N ALA A 206 -18.96 9.59 -0.92
CA ALA A 206 -20.10 8.75 -1.28
C ALA A 206 -19.75 7.85 -2.48
N ALA A 207 -20.40 6.68 -2.57
CA ALA A 207 -20.30 5.81 -3.74
C ALA A 207 -20.75 6.56 -4.99
N MET A 208 -19.93 6.51 -6.03
CA MET A 208 -20.18 7.17 -7.29
C MET A 208 -19.97 6.23 -8.46
N VAL A 209 -20.81 6.37 -9.49
CA VAL A 209 -20.60 5.68 -10.76
C VAL A 209 -19.46 6.37 -11.49
N LEU A 210 -18.41 5.62 -11.80
CA LEU A 210 -17.26 6.13 -12.52
C LEU A 210 -17.63 6.46 -13.98
N PRO A 211 -17.10 7.57 -14.53
CA PRO A 211 -17.23 7.87 -15.95
C PRO A 211 -16.43 6.86 -16.78
N THR A 212 -16.72 6.75 -18.08
CA THR A 212 -15.98 5.87 -19.00
C THR A 212 -14.82 6.57 -19.72
N THR A 213 -14.51 7.80 -19.32
CA THR A 213 -13.39 8.59 -19.85
C THR A 213 -12.60 9.18 -18.68
N PRO A 214 -11.26 9.31 -18.79
CA PRO A 214 -10.44 9.88 -17.73
C PRO A 214 -11.00 11.20 -17.20
N THR A 215 -11.35 11.22 -15.91
CA THR A 215 -12.01 12.37 -15.28
C THR A 215 -11.31 12.68 -13.97
N GLU A 216 -11.00 13.96 -13.76
CA GLU A 216 -10.44 14.45 -12.50
C GLU A 216 -11.51 14.45 -11.40
N LEU A 217 -11.16 13.84 -10.27
CA LEU A 217 -11.96 13.71 -9.06
C LEU A 217 -11.12 14.16 -7.86
N SER A 218 -11.78 14.36 -6.72
CA SER A 218 -11.08 14.73 -5.49
C SER A 218 -11.78 14.24 -4.22
N VAL A 219 -10.98 13.94 -3.20
CA VAL A 219 -11.41 13.80 -1.80
C VAL A 219 -11.12 15.13 -1.09
N ASP A 220 -12.10 15.70 -0.39
CA ASP A 220 -11.90 16.88 0.47
C ASP A 220 -11.33 16.44 1.82
N ILE A 221 -10.17 17.00 2.19
CA ILE A 221 -9.51 16.80 3.50
C ILE A 221 -9.28 18.12 4.23
N SER A 222 -9.94 19.20 3.81
CA SER A 222 -9.76 20.55 4.36
C SER A 222 -10.09 20.70 5.85
N GLN A 223 -10.87 19.76 6.39
CA GLN A 223 -11.25 19.71 7.81
C GLN A 223 -10.41 18.73 8.63
N ILE A 224 -9.42 18.08 8.01
CA ILE A 224 -8.58 17.08 8.64
C ILE A 224 -7.30 17.75 9.14
N THR A 225 -6.93 17.44 10.38
CA THR A 225 -5.62 17.77 10.94
C THR A 225 -4.78 16.50 10.97
N TYR A 226 -3.56 16.58 10.45
CA TYR A 226 -2.65 15.45 10.36
C TYR A 226 -1.21 15.94 10.53
N ASP A 227 -0.34 15.06 11.01
CA ASP A 227 1.10 15.25 11.11
C ASP A 227 1.86 14.03 10.59
N ARG A 228 1.36 12.84 10.92
CA ARG A 228 1.71 11.56 10.33
C ARG A 228 0.50 10.96 9.64
N VAL A 229 0.77 10.32 8.51
CA VAL A 229 -0.26 9.67 7.70
C VAL A 229 0.15 8.23 7.43
N VAL A 230 -0.67 7.29 7.87
CA VAL A 230 -0.57 5.87 7.56
C VAL A 230 -1.32 5.59 6.27
N GLY A 231 -2.61 5.93 6.18
CA GLY A 231 -3.45 5.70 5.01
C GLY A 231 -3.48 6.90 4.06
N GLY A 232 -2.49 7.05 3.19
CA GLY A 232 -2.37 8.20 2.28
C GLY A 232 -3.45 8.28 1.20
N PHE A 233 -4.05 7.16 0.81
CA PHE A 233 -5.20 7.11 -0.10
C PHE A 233 -5.88 5.76 0.01
N LEU A 234 -7.16 5.67 -0.36
CA LEU A 234 -7.87 4.41 -0.53
C LEU A 234 -8.81 4.48 -1.72
N TRP A 235 -9.11 3.30 -2.25
CA TRP A 235 -10.27 3.10 -3.09
C TRP A 235 -11.04 1.85 -2.64
N VAL A 236 -12.36 1.87 -2.85
CA VAL A 236 -13.25 0.73 -2.69
C VAL A 236 -14.06 0.58 -3.96
N LEU A 237 -14.06 -0.62 -4.53
CA LEU A 237 -14.86 -0.96 -5.71
C LEU A 237 -16.00 -1.86 -5.29
N GLU A 238 -17.22 -1.52 -5.71
CA GLU A 238 -18.43 -2.26 -5.34
C GLU A 238 -18.83 -3.26 -6.43
N THR A 239 -19.19 -4.47 -6.01
CA THR A 239 -19.67 -5.57 -6.86
C THR A 239 -20.94 -6.20 -6.27
N PRO A 240 -22.08 -5.50 -6.25
CA PRO A 240 -23.26 -5.94 -5.50
C PRO A 240 -23.79 -7.33 -5.89
N ASP A 241 -23.54 -7.77 -7.13
CA ASP A 241 -23.93 -9.08 -7.64
C ASP A 241 -22.96 -10.22 -7.29
N GLY A 242 -21.81 -9.89 -6.68
CA GLY A 242 -20.76 -10.82 -6.29
C GLY A 242 -20.18 -11.66 -7.42
N SER A 243 -20.43 -11.34 -8.69
CA SER A 243 -20.14 -12.26 -9.80
C SER A 243 -19.62 -11.58 -11.05
N THR A 244 -19.96 -10.32 -11.30
CA THR A 244 -19.53 -9.61 -12.51
C THR A 244 -18.17 -8.94 -12.28
N PRO A 245 -17.12 -9.30 -13.05
CA PRO A 245 -15.86 -8.58 -12.99
C PRO A 245 -16.02 -7.11 -13.32
N LYS A 246 -15.30 -6.26 -12.59
CA LYS A 246 -15.30 -4.81 -12.77
C LYS A 246 -13.88 -4.36 -13.06
N THR A 247 -13.73 -3.47 -14.02
CA THR A 247 -12.45 -2.84 -14.33
C THR A 247 -12.59 -1.33 -14.18
N PHE A 248 -11.65 -0.73 -13.45
CA PHE A 248 -11.48 0.70 -13.44
C PHE A 248 -10.00 1.07 -13.53
N PHE A 249 -9.75 2.33 -13.80
CA PHE A 249 -8.44 2.91 -13.93
C PHE A 249 -8.26 4.01 -12.89
N LEU A 250 -7.06 4.11 -12.34
CA LEU A 250 -6.67 5.10 -11.36
C LEU A 250 -5.36 5.74 -11.79
N ASP A 251 -5.28 7.06 -11.75
CA ASP A 251 -4.07 7.79 -12.13
C ASP A 251 -3.92 9.09 -11.34
N ASN A 252 -2.70 9.61 -11.29
CA ASN A 252 -2.35 10.94 -10.80
C ASN A 252 -2.85 11.27 -9.39
N VAL A 253 -2.69 10.34 -8.45
CA VAL A 253 -3.14 10.53 -7.06
C VAL A 253 -2.16 11.46 -6.34
N ARG A 254 -2.65 12.65 -5.94
CA ARG A 254 -1.83 13.75 -5.45
C ARG A 254 -2.47 14.49 -4.27
N TRP A 255 -1.71 14.73 -3.21
CA TRP A 255 -2.10 15.59 -2.10
C TRP A 255 -1.79 17.05 -2.41
N GLU A 256 -2.74 17.96 -2.20
CA GLU A 256 -2.65 19.39 -2.57
C GLU A 256 -3.36 20.32 -1.59
#